data_AF-A0A959KWK6-F1
#
_entry.id   AF-A0A959KWK6-F1
#
_cell.length_a   1.000
_cell.length_b   1.000
_cell.length_c   1.000
_cell.angle_alpha   90.00
_cell.angle_beta   90.00
_cell.angle_gamma   90.00
#
_symmetry.space_group_name_H-M   'P 1'
#
loop_
_entity.id
_entity.type
_entity.pdbx_description
1 polymer ?
#
loop_
_entity_poly.entity_id
_entity_poly.type
_entity_poly.pdbx_seq_one_letter_code
_entity_poly.pdbx_strand_id
1 'polypeptide(L)'
;MKKRSLARRLTYSLIAFAIFAGLTLGLAEIATRHFYHPSPHFQTADLDPELGWRPHPHWSVNQTVQNHRGGTYQAEYRTTRDGFREFGSPKADRPKVLFIGDSFTQAAEVSNEKTFYRLLQDSLEFELFAFGQSVYGTLQEYLILDQYIDEIQPDL
;
A
#
# COMPACT_ATOMS: atom_id res chain seq x y z
N MET A 1 -56.60 -19.80 -19.79
CA MET A 1 -55.36 -18.97 -19.84
C MET A 1 -54.46 -19.45 -20.99
N LYS A 2 -54.15 -18.59 -21.97
CA LYS A 2 -53.24 -18.93 -23.09
C LYS A 2 -51.80 -19.07 -22.55
N LYS A 3 -51.18 -20.24 -22.71
CA LYS A 3 -49.77 -20.45 -22.30
C LYS A 3 -48.85 -19.60 -23.20
N ARG A 4 -48.00 -18.78 -22.60
CA ARG A 4 -46.96 -18.00 -23.31
C ARG A 4 -45.99 -18.95 -24.02
N SER A 5 -45.53 -18.58 -25.23
CA SER A 5 -44.53 -19.33 -25.99
C SER A 5 -43.21 -19.45 -25.23
N LEU A 6 -42.47 -20.53 -25.47
CA LEU A 6 -41.18 -20.80 -24.82
C LEU A 6 -40.20 -19.64 -24.98
N ALA A 7 -40.10 -19.07 -26.19
CA ALA A 7 -39.24 -17.92 -26.48
C ALA A 7 -39.53 -16.72 -25.56
N ARG A 8 -40.81 -16.35 -25.39
CA ARG A 8 -41.18 -15.22 -24.50
C ARG A 8 -40.83 -15.50 -23.05
N ARG A 9 -40.97 -16.74 -22.58
CA ARG A 9 -40.58 -17.13 -21.21
C ARG A 9 -39.08 -16.98 -21.01
N LEU A 10 -38.28 -17.48 -21.96
CA LEU A 10 -36.82 -17.36 -21.93
C LEU A 10 -36.39 -15.89 -21.95
N THR A 11 -36.98 -15.06 -22.80
CA THR A 11 -36.69 -13.62 -22.83
C THR A 11 -36.99 -12.95 -21.49
N TYR A 12 -38.14 -13.20 -20.87
CA TYR A 12 -38.47 -12.63 -19.56
C TYR A 12 -37.55 -13.15 -18.44
N SER A 13 -37.20 -14.43 -18.47
CA SER A 13 -36.26 -15.00 -17.50
C SER A 13 -34.87 -14.38 -17.62
N LEU A 14 -34.37 -14.17 -18.84
CA LEU A 14 -33.09 -13.50 -19.07
C LEU A 14 -33.10 -12.04 -18.61
N ILE A 15 -34.18 -11.30 -18.89
CA ILE A 15 -34.34 -9.92 -18.43
C ILE A 15 -34.38 -9.89 -16.89
N ALA A 16 -35.18 -10.75 -16.26
CA ALA A 16 -35.28 -10.83 -14.81
C ALA A 16 -33.92 -11.21 -14.18
N PHE A 17 -33.20 -12.15 -14.78
CA PHE A 17 -31.86 -12.52 -14.35
C PHE A 17 -30.88 -11.36 -14.46
N ALA A 18 -30.87 -10.63 -15.58
CA ALA A 18 -29.99 -9.48 -15.77
C ALA A 18 -30.28 -8.35 -14.77
N ILE A 19 -31.57 -8.06 -14.52
CA ILE A 19 -31.98 -7.08 -13.50
C ILE A 19 -31.53 -7.54 -12.12
N PHE A 20 -31.80 -8.80 -11.76
CA PHE A 20 -31.41 -9.33 -10.46
C PHE A 20 -29.89 -9.30 -10.27
N ALA A 21 -29.12 -9.77 -11.26
CA ALA A 21 -27.66 -9.73 -11.23
C ALA A 21 -27.14 -8.29 -11.10
N GLY A 22 -27.70 -7.34 -11.85
CA GLY A 22 -27.35 -5.92 -11.74
C GLY A 22 -27.64 -5.34 -10.35
N LEU A 23 -28.81 -5.66 -9.77
CA LEU A 23 -29.16 -5.25 -8.41
C LEU A 23 -28.22 -5.88 -7.37
N THR A 24 -27.94 -7.18 -7.48
CA THR A 24 -27.04 -7.88 -6.56
C THR A 24 -25.63 -7.30 -6.64
N LEU A 25 -25.08 -7.08 -7.83
CA LEU A 25 -23.75 -6.48 -8.00
C LEU A 25 -23.72 -5.03 -7.48
N GLY A 26 -24.74 -4.24 -7.77
CA GLY A 26 -24.84 -2.86 -7.26
C GLY A 26 -24.95 -2.79 -5.74
N LEU A 27 -25.74 -3.67 -5.12
CA LEU A 27 -25.83 -3.76 -3.65
C LEU A 27 -24.53 -4.28 -3.04
N ALA A 28 -23.87 -5.25 -3.68
CA ALA A 28 -22.58 -5.76 -3.22
C ALA A 28 -21.50 -4.67 -3.25
N GLU A 29 -21.42 -3.88 -4.32
CA GLU A 29 -20.52 -2.72 -4.46
C GLU A 29 -20.76 -1.66 -3.36
N ILE A 30 -22.03 -1.33 -3.09
CA ILE A 30 -22.37 -0.36 -2.03
C ILE A 30 -22.00 -0.91 -0.65
N ALA A 31 -22.29 -2.18 -0.40
CA ALA A 31 -21.94 -2.84 0.86
C ALA A 31 -20.43 -2.89 1.03
N THR A 32 -19.66 -3.31 0.02
CA THR A 32 -18.20 -3.33 0.11
C THR A 32 -17.65 -1.93 0.36
N ARG A 33 -18.11 -0.90 -0.36
CA ARG A 33 -17.66 0.49 -0.13
C ARG A 33 -17.94 1.02 1.28
N HIS A 34 -19.03 0.57 1.91
CA HIS A 34 -19.41 1.05 3.24
C HIS A 34 -18.74 0.26 4.38
N PHE A 35 -18.54 -1.04 4.21
CA PHE A 35 -18.03 -1.92 5.26
C PHE A 35 -16.54 -2.26 5.12
N TYR A 36 -15.95 -2.08 3.93
CA TYR A 36 -14.53 -2.32 3.73
C TYR A 36 -13.73 -1.08 4.16
N HIS A 37 -12.99 -1.23 5.25
CA HIS A 37 -11.95 -0.28 5.62
C HIS A 37 -10.63 -0.75 5.01
N PRO A 38 -10.05 -0.01 4.04
CA PRO A 38 -8.79 -0.42 3.41
C PRO A 38 -7.70 -0.54 4.47
N SER A 39 -6.79 -1.50 4.31
CA SER A 39 -5.66 -1.64 5.24
C SER A 39 -4.82 -0.36 5.24
N PRO A 40 -4.11 -0.05 6.35
CA PRO A 40 -3.23 1.12 6.43
C PRO A 40 -2.31 1.30 5.22
N HIS A 41 -1.82 0.19 4.68
CA HIS A 41 -0.95 0.14 3.51
C HIS A 41 -1.45 0.87 2.27
N PHE A 42 -2.77 0.92 2.06
CA PHE A 42 -3.41 1.62 0.94
C PHE A 42 -3.90 3.02 1.32
N GLN A 43 -4.02 3.32 2.61
CA GLN A 43 -4.38 4.66 3.09
C GLN A 43 -3.17 5.59 3.16
N THR A 44 -1.95 5.05 3.07
CA THR A 44 -0.69 5.79 3.13
C THR A 44 -0.06 6.01 1.75
N ALA A 45 -0.80 5.82 0.66
CA ALA A 45 -0.29 5.88 -0.70
C ALA A 45 -1.29 6.47 -1.71
N ASP A 46 -0.73 7.13 -2.72
CA ASP A 46 -1.43 7.63 -3.90
C ASP A 46 -1.28 6.68 -5.08
N LEU A 47 -2.18 6.80 -6.06
CA LEU A 47 -2.01 6.15 -7.35
C LEU A 47 -0.87 6.83 -8.13
N ASP A 48 0.02 6.02 -8.69
CA ASP A 48 1.17 6.46 -9.45
C ASP A 48 1.15 5.81 -10.85
N PRO A 49 1.34 6.57 -11.94
CA PRO A 49 1.24 6.03 -13.29
C PRO A 49 2.35 5.03 -13.65
N GLU A 50 3.50 5.09 -13.00
CA GLU A 50 4.66 4.23 -13.27
C GLU A 50 4.73 3.08 -12.27
N LEU A 51 4.52 3.36 -10.98
CA LEU A 51 4.64 2.40 -9.88
C LEU A 51 3.31 1.72 -9.53
N GLY A 52 2.18 2.23 -10.03
CA GLY A 52 0.84 1.85 -9.62
C GLY A 52 0.42 2.49 -8.30
N TRP A 53 1.25 2.36 -7.26
CA TRP A 53 1.07 3.00 -5.96
C TRP A 53 2.37 3.67 -5.52
N ARG A 54 2.30 4.86 -4.91
CA ARG A 54 3.45 5.55 -4.30
C ARG A 54 3.05 6.05 -2.91
N PRO A 55 3.85 5.81 -1.85
CA PRO A 55 3.54 6.36 -0.53
C PRO A 55 3.41 7.89 -0.57
N HIS A 56 2.51 8.45 0.23
CA HIS A 56 2.35 9.91 0.31
C HIS A 56 3.69 10.56 0.69
N PRO A 57 4.15 11.61 0.00
CA PRO A 57 5.32 12.36 0.42
C PRO A 57 4.99 13.29 1.60
N HIS A 58 5.96 13.48 2.51
CA HIS A 58 5.87 14.37 3.68
C HIS A 58 4.62 14.13 4.53
N TRP A 59 4.25 12.87 4.73
CA TRP A 59 3.04 12.49 5.44
C TRP A 59 3.34 12.04 6.86
N SER A 60 2.43 12.31 7.78
CA SER A 60 2.54 11.86 9.17
C SER A 60 1.16 11.53 9.72
N VAL A 61 0.99 10.31 10.22
CA VAL A 61 -0.26 9.84 10.80
C VAL A 61 0.00 8.96 12.02
N ASN A 62 -0.78 9.18 13.06
CA ASN A 62 -0.86 8.28 14.21
C ASN A 62 -2.08 7.37 14.00
N GLN A 63 -1.84 6.07 13.95
CA GLN A 63 -2.88 5.09 13.66
C GLN A 63 -2.97 4.06 14.77
N THR A 64 -4.21 3.67 15.07
CA THR A 64 -4.49 2.57 15.98
C THR A 64 -4.44 1.27 15.19
N VAL A 65 -3.46 0.43 15.48
CA VAL A 65 -3.26 -0.87 14.82
C VAL A 65 -3.75 -1.98 15.76
N GLN A 66 -4.41 -2.99 15.20
CA GLN A 66 -4.82 -4.19 15.93
C GLN A 66 -3.72 -5.24 15.85
N ASN A 67 -3.33 -5.81 16.99
CA ASN A 67 -2.38 -6.91 17.05
C ASN A 67 -3.07 -8.27 16.87
N HIS A 68 -2.28 -9.32 16.62
CA HIS A 68 -2.78 -10.69 16.43
C HIS A 68 -3.54 -11.28 17.64
N ARG A 69 -3.43 -10.67 18.83
CA ARG A 69 -4.13 -11.09 20.06
C ARG A 69 -5.40 -10.29 20.32
N GLY A 70 -5.81 -9.43 19.39
CA GLY A 70 -7.01 -8.59 19.49
C GLY A 70 -6.83 -7.32 20.34
N GLY A 71 -5.64 -7.06 20.88
CA GLY A 71 -5.32 -5.77 21.50
C GLY A 71 -4.98 -4.71 20.45
N THR A 72 -4.93 -3.45 20.84
CA THR A 72 -4.54 -2.34 19.95
C THR A 72 -3.29 -1.62 20.46
N TYR A 73 -2.56 -0.99 19.55
CA TYR A 73 -1.42 -0.14 19.86
C TYR A 73 -1.38 1.05 18.90
N GLN A 74 -0.66 2.11 19.27
CA GLN A 74 -0.44 3.26 18.42
C GLN A 74 0.83 3.05 17.58
N ALA A 75 0.74 3.28 16.28
CA ALA A 75 1.87 3.35 15.38
C ALA A 75 1.97 4.77 14.78
N GLU A 76 3.15 5.35 14.85
CA GLU A 76 3.46 6.65 14.28
C GLU A 76 4.11 6.46 12.91
N TYR A 77 3.30 6.55 11.85
CA TYR A 77 3.76 6.36 10.49
C TYR A 77 4.09 7.70 9.86
N ARG A 78 5.34 7.85 9.42
CA ARG A 78 5.83 9.05 8.75
C ARG A 78 6.61 8.71 7.50
N THR A 79 6.46 9.57 6.50
CA THR A 79 7.24 9.60 5.28
C THR A 79 7.88 10.98 5.11
N THR A 80 8.92 11.01 4.30
CA THR A 80 9.72 12.17 3.97
C THR A 80 9.53 12.48 2.48
N ARG A 81 10.57 12.97 1.81
CA ARG A 81 10.50 13.29 0.38
C ARG A 81 10.15 12.04 -0.42
N ASP A 82 9.37 12.22 -1.47
CA ASP A 82 8.99 11.20 -2.46
C ASP A 82 8.32 9.92 -1.94
N GLY A 83 7.92 9.88 -0.66
CA GLY A 83 7.31 8.72 -0.02
C GLY A 83 8.27 7.82 0.75
N PHE A 84 9.56 8.18 0.83
CA PHE A 84 10.53 7.46 1.65
C PHE A 84 10.12 7.48 3.12
N ARG A 85 10.23 6.36 3.82
CA ARG A 85 10.09 6.36 5.28
C ARG A 85 11.26 7.06 5.94
N GLU A 86 12.44 6.88 5.39
CA GLU A 86 13.67 7.56 5.79
C GLU A 86 14.41 7.98 4.53
N PHE A 87 14.77 9.26 4.44
CA PHE A 87 15.60 9.80 3.37
C PHE A 87 16.76 10.54 4.02
N GLY A 88 17.85 9.80 4.22
CA GLY A 88 19.09 10.31 4.78
C GLY A 88 19.76 11.38 3.91
N SER A 89 20.94 11.82 4.32
CA SER A 89 21.77 12.76 3.54
C SER A 89 22.53 12.03 2.43
N PRO A 90 22.29 12.32 1.13
CA PRO A 90 23.10 11.73 0.06
C PRO A 90 24.58 12.15 0.10
N LYS A 91 24.88 13.23 0.83
CA LYS A 91 26.24 13.76 1.05
C LYS A 91 26.88 13.26 2.34
N ALA A 92 26.34 12.21 2.95
CA ALA A 92 26.89 11.68 4.19
C ALA A 92 28.28 11.06 3.97
N ASP A 93 29.20 11.32 4.89
CA ASP A 93 30.57 10.77 4.89
C ASP A 93 30.66 9.36 5.52
N ARG A 94 29.51 8.72 5.75
CA ARG A 94 29.36 7.37 6.31
C ARG A 94 28.70 6.44 5.28
N PRO A 95 28.84 5.11 5.40
CA PRO A 95 28.21 4.18 4.46
C PRO A 95 26.72 4.47 4.30
N LYS A 96 26.22 4.49 3.07
CA LYS A 96 24.81 4.74 2.75
C LYS A 96 24.14 3.42 2.43
N VAL A 97 23.02 3.13 3.08
CA VAL A 97 22.28 1.88 2.87
C VAL A 97 20.87 2.20 2.42
N LEU A 98 20.48 1.63 1.28
CA LEU A 98 19.16 1.80 0.68
C LEU A 98 18.34 0.52 0.81
N PHE A 99 17.36 0.54 1.70
CA PHE A 99 16.37 -0.51 1.83
C PHE A 99 15.22 -0.25 0.86
N ILE A 100 15.04 -1.14 -0.12
CA ILE A 100 13.89 -1.16 -1.04
C ILE A 100 13.10 -2.43 -0.78
N GLY A 101 11.76 -2.34 -0.80
CA GLY A 101 10.93 -3.54 -0.79
C GLY A 101 9.44 -3.28 -0.78
N ASP A 102 8.72 -4.25 -0.24
CA ASP A 102 7.26 -4.33 -0.26
C ASP A 102 6.63 -3.86 1.07
N SER A 103 5.56 -4.54 1.51
CA SER A 103 4.89 -4.30 2.78
C SER A 103 5.81 -4.45 4.00
N PHE A 104 6.86 -5.27 3.93
CA PHE A 104 7.81 -5.46 5.04
C PHE A 104 8.76 -4.26 5.19
N THR A 105 9.16 -3.64 4.07
CA THR A 105 9.96 -2.40 4.09
C THR A 105 9.06 -1.18 4.33
N GLN A 106 7.84 -1.16 3.76
CA GLN A 106 6.86 -0.12 4.07
C GLN A 106 6.50 -0.13 5.55
N ALA A 107 6.33 -1.31 6.17
CA ALA A 107 6.01 -1.50 7.58
C ALA A 107 4.89 -0.57 8.10
N ALA A 108 3.79 -0.41 7.34
CA ALA A 108 2.78 0.61 7.60
C ALA A 108 2.19 0.56 9.02
N GLU A 109 2.21 -0.60 9.65
CA GLU A 109 1.70 -0.87 11.00
C GLU A 109 2.74 -0.67 12.12
N VAL A 110 3.92 -0.14 11.79
CA VAL A 110 5.06 0.02 12.70
C VAL A 110 5.49 1.48 12.73
N SER A 111 5.72 2.03 13.93
CA SER A 111 6.30 3.37 14.09
C SER A 111 7.66 3.45 13.41
N ASN A 112 8.02 4.60 12.81
CA ASN A 112 9.31 4.77 12.13
C ASN A 112 10.50 4.29 12.98
N GLU A 113 10.51 4.63 14.27
CA GLU A 113 11.57 4.29 15.25
C GLU A 113 11.71 2.80 15.52
N LYS A 114 10.71 1.99 15.17
CA LYS A 114 10.65 0.55 15.46
C LYS A 114 10.78 -0.31 14.20
N THR A 115 11.00 0.30 13.04
CA THR A 115 11.25 -0.42 11.79
C THR A 115 12.59 -1.14 11.86
N PHE A 116 12.71 -2.29 11.20
CA PHE A 116 13.91 -3.13 11.34
C PHE A 116 15.19 -2.39 10.91
N TYR A 117 15.13 -1.60 9.85
CA TYR A 117 16.26 -0.82 9.34
C TYR A 117 16.64 0.32 10.31
N ARG A 118 15.69 0.86 11.08
CA ARG A 118 15.99 1.85 12.11
C ARG A 118 16.64 1.20 13.33
N LEU A 119 16.15 0.04 13.76
CA LEU A 119 16.78 -0.76 14.81
C LEU A 119 18.22 -1.18 14.43
N LEU A 120 18.47 -1.45 13.14
CA LEU A 120 19.82 -1.69 12.63
C LEU A 120 20.69 -0.43 12.72
N GLN A 121 20.16 0.73 12.33
CA GLN A 121 20.89 2.01 12.42
C GLN A 121 21.23 2.41 13.86
N ASP A 122 20.40 2.02 14.84
CA ASP A 122 20.71 2.25 16.26
C ASP A 122 21.94 1.43 16.73
N SER A 123 22.33 0.38 15.99
CA SER A 123 23.45 -0.51 16.33
C SER A 123 24.65 -0.37 15.40
N LEU A 124 24.46 0.18 14.19
CA LEU A 124 25.47 0.28 13.14
C LEU A 124 25.51 1.69 12.57
N GLU A 125 26.71 2.19 12.30
CA GLU A 125 26.88 3.53 11.76
C GLU A 125 26.72 3.54 10.24
N PHE A 126 25.53 3.96 9.77
CA PHE A 126 25.26 4.17 8.35
C PHE A 126 24.17 5.21 8.12
N GLU A 127 24.18 5.86 6.97
CA GLU A 127 23.13 6.73 6.48
C GLU A 127 21.98 5.91 5.91
N LEU A 128 20.77 6.16 6.38
CA LEU A 128 19.62 5.30 6.14
C LEU A 128 18.69 5.89 5.09
N PHE A 129 18.40 5.09 4.07
CA PHE A 129 17.35 5.34 3.10
C PHE A 129 16.41 4.13 3.09
N ALA A 130 15.11 4.36 3.18
CA ALA A 130 14.12 3.29 3.19
C ALA A 130 12.90 3.66 2.36
N PHE A 131 12.67 2.91 1.29
CA PHE A 131 11.50 3.00 0.43
C PHE A 131 10.79 1.66 0.38
N GLY A 132 9.52 1.64 0.75
CA GLY A 132 8.71 0.45 0.56
C GLY A 132 7.26 0.80 0.40
N GLN A 133 6.55 -0.05 -0.34
CA GLN A 133 5.12 0.06 -0.52
C GLN A 133 4.53 -1.33 -0.65
N SER A 134 3.43 -1.56 0.05
CA SER A 134 2.72 -2.84 -0.06
C SER A 134 2.44 -3.21 -1.50
N VAL A 135 2.47 -4.51 -1.75
CA VAL A 135 2.24 -5.15 -3.06
C VAL A 135 3.22 -4.76 -4.17
N TYR A 136 4.33 -4.10 -3.83
CA TYR A 136 5.46 -4.02 -4.77
C TYR A 136 6.00 -5.41 -5.07
N GLY A 137 6.32 -5.63 -6.34
CA GLY A 137 7.16 -6.73 -6.78
C GLY A 137 8.51 -6.21 -7.25
N THR A 138 9.34 -7.13 -7.74
CA THR A 138 10.71 -6.83 -8.16
C THR A 138 10.82 -5.78 -9.26
N LEU A 139 9.78 -5.61 -10.10
CA LEU A 139 9.76 -4.54 -11.09
C LEU A 139 9.66 -3.15 -10.43
N GLN A 140 8.74 -2.95 -9.50
CA GLN A 140 8.60 -1.68 -8.79
C GLN A 140 9.85 -1.37 -7.97
N GLU A 141 10.42 -2.38 -7.31
CA GLU A 141 11.67 -2.24 -6.57
C GLU A 141 12.83 -1.80 -7.50
N TYR A 142 12.92 -2.39 -8.69
CA TYR A 142 13.88 -1.96 -9.71
C TYR A 142 13.65 -0.52 -10.17
N LEU A 143 12.40 -0.11 -10.41
CA LEU A 143 12.09 1.26 -10.83
C LEU A 143 12.47 2.29 -9.75
N ILE A 144 12.25 1.97 -8.48
CA ILE A 144 12.72 2.80 -7.36
C ILE A 144 14.25 2.87 -7.35
N LEU A 145 14.92 1.72 -7.52
CA LEU A 145 16.38 1.70 -7.58
C LEU A 145 16.90 2.57 -8.72
N ASP A 146 16.40 2.36 -9.94
CA ASP A 146 16.78 3.12 -11.14
C ASP A 146 16.53 4.62 -10.97
N GLN A 147 15.42 5.00 -10.32
CA GLN A 147 15.07 6.40 -10.07
C GLN A 147 16.04 7.11 -9.11
N TYR A 148 16.57 6.42 -8.09
CA TYR A 148 17.31 7.07 -7.00
C TYR A 148 18.77 6.63 -6.84
N ILE A 149 19.24 5.62 -7.58
CA ILE A 149 20.62 5.09 -7.44
C ILE A 149 21.67 6.18 -7.65
N ASP A 150 21.47 7.06 -8.63
CA ASP A 150 22.44 8.12 -8.96
C ASP A 150 22.42 9.27 -7.94
N GLU A 151 21.28 9.53 -7.31
CA GLU A 151 21.17 10.57 -6.28
C GLU A 151 21.74 10.07 -4.95
N ILE A 152 21.33 8.88 -4.51
CA ILE A 152 21.68 8.32 -3.19
C ILE A 152 23.10 7.75 -3.21
N GLN A 153 23.53 7.16 -4.33
CA GLN A 153 24.79 6.43 -4.49
C GLN A 153 25.06 5.45 -3.33
N PRO A 154 24.11 4.53 -3.04
CA PRO A 154 24.22 3.65 -1.88
C PRO A 154 25.45 2.74 -1.98
N ASP A 155 26.05 2.48 -0.83
CA ASP A 155 27.14 1.51 -0.69
C ASP A 155 26.59 0.07 -0.54
N LEU A 156 25.32 -0.04 -0.09
CA LEU A 156 24.55 -1.28 0.01
C LEU A 156 23.06 -1.07 -0.31
#